data_AF-A0A6J6ALL7-F1
#
_entry.id   AF-A0A6J6ALL7-F1
#
_cell.length_a   1.000
_cell.length_b   1.000
_cell.length_c   1.000
_cell.angle_alpha   90.00
_cell.angle_beta   90.00
_cell.angle_gamma   90.00
#
_symmetry.space_group_name_H-M   'P 1'
#
loop_
_entity.id
_entity.type
_entity.pdbx_description
1 polymer ?
#
loop_
_entity_poly.entity_id
_entity_poly.type
_entity_poly.pdbx_seq_one_letter_code
_entity_poly.pdbx_strand_id
1 'polypeptide(L)'
;MPKSPGEGHMERIRIATRALTPFELLVIGLLCEGKSNAAIAHDTAHTEKVVENTVSRAAKAFSIKADHDTNTRVLLALAFRTHYGDSAFDKLDIECRHFELGTDGKPICHRHD
;
A
#
# COMPACT_ATOMS: atom_id res chain seq x y z
N MET A 1 -0.26 31.57 -27.03
CA MET A 1 0.46 30.30 -27.25
C MET A 1 -0.28 29.18 -26.53
N PRO A 2 -0.83 28.18 -27.24
CA PRO A 2 -1.50 27.05 -26.61
C PRO A 2 -0.46 26.04 -26.12
N LYS A 3 -0.61 25.51 -24.90
CA LYS A 3 0.18 24.36 -24.43
C LYS A 3 -0.43 23.07 -24.98
N SER A 4 0.42 22.26 -25.59
CA SER A 4 0.13 20.94 -26.16
C SER A 4 -0.16 19.88 -25.09
N PRO A 5 -0.89 18.80 -25.46
CA PRO A 5 -1.59 17.90 -24.53
C PRO A 5 -0.68 16.76 -24.04
N GLY A 6 -0.88 16.29 -22.81
CA GLY A 6 -0.34 15.00 -22.38
C GLY A 6 0.48 14.95 -21.09
N GLU A 7 0.27 15.85 -20.12
CA GLU A 7 0.74 15.59 -18.75
C GLU A 7 -0.14 14.52 -18.11
N GLY A 8 0.20 13.27 -18.40
CA GLY A 8 -0.31 12.12 -17.67
C GLY A 8 -0.06 12.33 -16.19
N HIS A 9 -1.14 12.49 -15.43
CA HIS A 9 -1.18 12.68 -13.99
C HIS A 9 -0.81 11.37 -13.25
N MET A 10 0.27 10.69 -13.66
CA MET A 10 0.90 9.67 -12.83
C MET A 10 1.79 10.41 -11.83
N GLU A 11 1.13 11.08 -10.89
CA GLU A 11 1.77 11.83 -9.84
C GLU A 11 2.67 10.88 -9.05
N ARG A 12 3.97 11.20 -9.04
CA ARG A 12 5.08 10.50 -8.34
C ARG A 12 4.58 9.58 -7.24
N ILE A 13 4.98 8.30 -7.31
CA ILE A 13 4.91 7.35 -6.20
C ILE A 13 5.28 8.08 -4.91
N ARG A 14 4.28 8.28 -4.04
CA ARG A 14 4.41 9.18 -2.89
C ARG A 14 5.08 8.42 -1.76
N ILE A 15 6.32 8.78 -1.45
CA ILE A 15 7.01 8.35 -0.24
C ILE A 15 6.22 8.91 0.97
N ALA A 16 5.99 8.11 1.99
CA ALA A 16 5.23 8.54 3.16
C ALA A 16 5.93 9.74 3.83
N THR A 17 5.19 10.80 4.11
CA THR A 17 5.72 12.03 4.73
C THR A 17 5.96 11.88 6.23
N ARG A 18 5.43 10.80 6.83
CA ARG A 18 5.65 10.39 8.21
C ARG A 18 5.56 8.88 8.32
N ALA A 19 6.12 8.34 9.41
CA ALA A 19 5.89 6.96 9.80
C ALA A 19 4.39 6.73 10.12
N LEU A 20 3.91 5.55 9.71
CA LEU A 20 2.60 5.05 10.10
C LEU A 20 2.67 4.44 11.51
N THR A 21 1.58 4.60 12.27
CA THR A 21 1.42 3.93 13.56
C THR A 21 1.22 2.41 13.37
N PRO A 22 1.47 1.58 14.40
CA PRO A 22 1.20 0.14 14.31
C PRO A 22 -0.23 -0.20 13.91
N PHE A 23 -1.21 0.58 14.40
CA PHE A 23 -2.61 0.38 14.03
C PHE A 23 -2.92 0.80 12.58
N GLU A 24 -2.28 1.86 12.08
CA GLU A 24 -2.38 2.22 10.66
C GLU A 24 -1.78 1.14 9.76
N LEU A 25 -0.62 0.58 10.12
CA LEU A 25 0.00 -0.54 9.40
C LEU A 25 -0.94 -1.75 9.34
N LEU A 26 -1.54 -2.13 10.47
CA LEU A 26 -2.50 -3.22 10.55
C LEU A 26 -3.73 -2.99 9.65
N VAL A 27 -4.37 -1.83 9.79
CA VAL A 27 -5.58 -1.48 9.02
C VAL A 27 -5.29 -1.44 7.51
N ILE A 28 -4.16 -0.86 7.09
CA ILE A 28 -3.83 -0.79 5.66
C ILE A 28 -3.42 -2.17 5.12
N GLY A 29 -2.77 -3.01 5.93
CA GLY A 29 -2.48 -4.40 5.56
C GLY A 29 -3.76 -5.17 5.22
N LEU A 30 -4.76 -5.10 6.11
CA LEU A 30 -6.07 -5.74 5.88
C LEU A 30 -6.84 -5.10 4.72
N LEU A 31 -6.71 -3.77 4.53
CA LEU A 31 -7.25 -3.08 3.35
C LEU A 31 -6.60 -3.59 2.06
N CYS A 32 -5.29 -3.85 2.08
CA CYS A 32 -4.58 -4.42 0.93
C CYS A 32 -5.03 -5.85 0.63
N GLU A 33 -5.55 -6.60 1.60
CA GLU A 33 -6.20 -7.90 1.37
C GLU A 33 -7.61 -7.76 0.75
N GLY A 34 -8.11 -6.54 0.56
CA GLY A 34 -9.41 -6.28 -0.04
C GLY A 34 -10.58 -6.24 0.95
N LYS A 35 -10.33 -6.26 2.27
CA LYS A 35 -11.39 -6.26 3.28
C LYS A 35 -12.13 -4.92 3.35
N SER A 36 -13.45 -4.96 3.54
CA SER A 36 -14.28 -3.75 3.75
C SER A 36 -14.01 -3.10 5.12
N ASN A 37 -14.51 -1.88 5.36
CA ASN A 37 -14.40 -1.25 6.69
C ASN A 37 -15.05 -2.09 7.77
N ALA A 38 -16.22 -2.67 7.50
CA ALA A 38 -16.94 -3.58 8.39
C ALA A 38 -16.09 -4.83 8.75
N ALA A 39 -15.49 -5.47 7.74
CA ALA A 39 -14.65 -6.65 7.97
C ALA A 39 -13.39 -6.31 8.78
N ILE A 40 -12.73 -5.19 8.48
CA ILE A 40 -11.56 -4.74 9.25
C ILE A 40 -11.97 -4.38 10.69
N ALA A 41 -13.11 -3.71 10.87
CA ALA A 41 -13.64 -3.33 12.17
C ALA A 41 -13.91 -4.56 13.03
N HIS A 42 -14.55 -5.58 12.46
CA HIS A 42 -14.76 -6.88 13.08
C HIS A 42 -13.43 -7.54 13.48
N ASP A 43 -12.49 -7.67 12.55
CA ASP A 43 -11.22 -8.38 12.77
C ASP A 43 -10.30 -7.67 13.76
N THR A 44 -10.43 -6.36 13.89
CA THR A 44 -9.62 -5.55 14.83
C THR A 44 -10.35 -5.25 16.14
N ALA A 45 -11.60 -5.69 16.32
CA ALA A 45 -12.46 -5.34 17.46
C ALA A 45 -12.64 -3.81 17.67
N HIS A 46 -12.78 -3.07 16.58
CA HIS A 46 -13.07 -1.63 16.57
C HIS A 46 -14.37 -1.33 15.81
N THR A 47 -14.78 -0.06 15.75
CA THR A 47 -15.94 0.36 14.94
C THR A 47 -15.53 0.70 13.51
N GLU A 48 -16.46 0.61 12.57
CA GLU A 48 -16.24 1.05 11.18
C GLU A 48 -15.74 2.50 11.10
N LYS A 49 -16.28 3.37 11.97
CA LYS A 49 -15.86 4.78 12.03
C LYS A 49 -14.39 4.93 12.41
N VAL A 50 -13.88 4.09 13.31
CA VAL A 50 -12.45 4.08 13.66
C VAL A 50 -11.61 3.68 12.45
N VAL A 51 -12.03 2.66 11.70
CA VAL A 51 -11.35 2.21 10.47
C VAL A 51 -11.34 3.31 9.40
N GLU A 52 -12.48 3.96 9.13
CA GLU A 52 -12.58 5.09 8.19
C GLU A 52 -11.61 6.22 8.54
N ASN A 53 -11.58 6.60 9.82
CA ASN A 53 -10.73 7.67 10.31
C ASN A 53 -9.24 7.29 10.18
N THR A 54 -8.89 6.03 10.41
CA THR A 54 -7.54 5.51 10.26
C THR A 54 -7.10 5.49 8.80
N VAL A 55 -7.95 5.02 7.87
CA VAL A 55 -7.71 5.08 6.43
C VAL A 55 -7.50 6.54 5.97
N SER A 56 -8.33 7.46 6.46
CA SER A 56 -8.22 8.89 6.15
C SER A 56 -6.92 9.51 6.66
N ARG A 57 -6.46 9.14 7.86
CA ARG A 57 -5.18 9.60 8.44
C ARG A 57 -3.96 9.02 7.71
N ALA A 58 -4.05 7.76 7.30
CA ALA A 58 -3.02 7.12 6.50
C ALA A 58 -2.91 7.73 5.10
N ALA A 59 -4.03 7.98 4.42
CA ALA A 59 -4.05 8.65 3.11
C ALA A 59 -3.30 10.00 3.15
N LYS A 60 -3.49 10.78 4.22
CA LYS A 60 -2.76 12.03 4.44
C LYS A 60 -1.25 11.84 4.61
N ALA A 61 -0.80 10.75 5.24
CA ALA A 61 0.63 10.44 5.34
C ALA A 61 1.26 10.17 3.97
N PHE A 62 0.49 9.65 3.02
CA PHE A 62 0.91 9.50 1.62
C PHE A 62 0.57 10.72 0.76
N SER A 63 0.20 11.87 1.35
CA SER A 63 -0.28 13.07 0.64
C SER A 63 -1.39 12.81 -0.38
N ILE A 64 -2.19 11.76 -0.20
CA ILE A 64 -3.33 11.42 -1.05
C ILE A 64 -4.47 12.39 -0.75
N LYS A 65 -4.94 13.08 -1.80
CA LYS A 65 -6.13 13.92 -1.75
C LYS A 65 -7.32 13.06 -2.17
N ALA A 66 -8.39 13.12 -1.39
CA ALA A 66 -9.67 12.57 -1.81
C ALA A 66 -10.32 13.55 -2.79
N ASP A 67 -10.70 13.07 -3.96
CA ASP A 67 -11.58 13.77 -4.89
C ASP A 67 -12.74 12.84 -5.29
N HIS A 68 -13.72 13.36 -6.04
CA HIS A 68 -14.93 12.62 -6.38
C HIS A 68 -14.71 11.53 -7.45
N ASP A 69 -13.59 11.58 -8.17
CA ASP A 69 -13.27 10.66 -9.27
C ASP A 69 -12.34 9.52 -8.83
N THR A 70 -11.64 9.68 -7.71
CA THR A 70 -10.62 8.72 -7.27
C THR A 70 -11.01 7.96 -6.00
N ASN A 71 -10.86 6.63 -6.08
CA ASN A 71 -11.04 5.78 -4.91
C ASN A 71 -9.79 5.84 -4.02
N THR A 72 -9.89 6.61 -2.93
CA THR A 72 -8.79 6.80 -1.96
C THR A 72 -8.23 5.48 -1.43
N ARG A 73 -9.05 4.43 -1.24
CA ARG A 73 -8.57 3.13 -0.75
C ARG A 73 -7.65 2.45 -1.76
N VAL A 74 -7.99 2.54 -3.05
CA VAL A 74 -7.16 1.97 -4.13
C VAL A 74 -5.82 2.70 -4.20
N LEU A 75 -5.84 4.05 -4.20
CA LEU A 75 -4.61 4.83 -4.20
C LEU A 75 -3.74 4.57 -2.96
N LEU A 76 -4.37 4.44 -1.79
CA LEU A 76 -3.67 4.13 -0.56
C LEU A 76 -3.02 2.74 -0.60
N ALA A 77 -3.74 1.72 -1.11
CA ALA A 77 -3.18 0.38 -1.26
C ALA A 77 -1.96 0.37 -2.19
N LEU A 78 -2.04 1.07 -3.32
CA LEU A 78 -0.93 1.19 -4.28
C LEU A 78 0.27 1.91 -3.66
N ALA A 79 0.04 3.06 -3.00
CA ALA A 79 1.10 3.82 -2.35
C ALA A 79 1.77 3.00 -1.22
N PHE A 80 0.96 2.32 -0.40
CA PHE A 80 1.44 1.49 0.69
C PHE A 80 2.31 0.33 0.19
N ARG A 81 1.84 -0.44 -0.79
CA ARG A 81 2.58 -1.56 -1.39
C ARG A 81 3.85 -1.12 -2.10
N THR A 82 3.84 0.07 -2.69
CA THR A 82 5.05 0.61 -3.31
C THR A 82 6.09 1.05 -2.28
N HIS A 83 5.64 1.54 -1.11
CA HIS A 83 6.53 2.01 -0.05
C HIS A 83 7.08 0.88 0.83
N TYR A 84 6.24 -0.08 1.22
CA TYR A 84 6.60 -1.16 2.16
C TYR A 84 6.82 -2.51 1.49
N GLY A 85 6.67 -2.59 0.17
CA GLY A 85 6.60 -3.86 -0.54
C GLY A 85 5.22 -4.50 -0.43
N ASP A 86 5.04 -5.57 -1.19
CA ASP A 86 3.79 -6.31 -1.23
C ASP A 86 4.04 -7.75 -0.80
N SER A 87 3.82 -8.01 0.49
CA SER A 87 3.94 -9.35 1.07
C SER A 87 2.85 -10.32 0.59
N ALA A 88 1.88 -9.86 -0.22
CA ALA A 88 0.99 -10.78 -0.91
C ALA A 88 1.75 -11.64 -1.93
N PHE A 89 2.87 -11.17 -2.50
CA PHE A 89 3.71 -12.00 -3.35
C PHE A 89 4.34 -13.17 -2.59
N ASP A 90 4.71 -12.96 -1.31
CA ASP A 90 5.24 -14.03 -0.46
C ASP A 90 4.20 -15.16 -0.26
N LYS A 91 2.90 -14.82 -0.27
CA LYS A 91 1.80 -15.79 -0.11
C LYS A 91 1.50 -16.59 -1.38
N LEU A 92 2.00 -16.17 -2.54
CA LEU A 92 1.71 -16.82 -3.82
C LEU A 92 2.69 -17.96 -4.16
N ASP A 93 3.70 -18.22 -3.31
CA ASP A 93 4.75 -19.22 -3.53
C ASP A 93 5.40 -19.12 -4.92
N ILE A 94 5.49 -17.89 -5.45
CA ILE A 94 6.10 -17.61 -6.75
C ILE A 94 7.53 -17.16 -6.49
N GLU A 95 8.49 -17.73 -7.22
CA GLU A 95 9.88 -17.31 -7.15
C GLU A 95 9.99 -15.80 -7.41
N CYS A 96 10.59 -15.08 -6.46
CA CYS A 96 10.83 -13.65 -6.58
C CYS A 96 11.65 -13.37 -7.85
N ARG A 97 11.35 -12.31 -8.62
CA ARG A 97 12.15 -11.94 -9.81
C ARG A 97 13.61 -11.58 -9.51
N HIS A 98 13.99 -11.46 -8.23
CA HIS A 98 15.35 -11.24 -7.76
C HIS A 98 15.98 -12.52 -7.18
N PHE A 99 15.35 -13.67 -7.44
CA PHE A 99 15.85 -14.98 -7.06
C PHE A 99 17.06 -15.32 -7.92
N GLU A 100 18.19 -15.55 -7.26
CA GLU A 100 19.38 -16.11 -7.86
C GLU A 100 19.87 -17.29 -7.02
N LEU A 101 20.47 -18.28 -7.70
CA LEU A 101 21.20 -19.34 -7.02
C LEU A 101 22.60 -18.82 -6.69
N GLY A 102 22.92 -18.76 -5.40
CA GLY A 102 24.27 -18.47 -4.92
C GLY A 102 25.29 -19.50 -5.42
N THR A 103 26.57 -19.15 -5.34
CA THR A 103 27.67 -20.05 -5.74
C THR A 103 27.75 -21.36 -4.94
N ASP A 104 27.05 -21.42 -3.80
CA ASP A 104 26.90 -22.59 -2.94
C ASP A 104 25.58 -23.35 -3.18
N GLY A 105 24.81 -22.98 -4.21
CA GLY A 105 23.52 -23.57 -4.55
C GLY A 105 22.38 -23.15 -3.63
N LYS A 106 22.58 -22.18 -2.73
CA LYS A 106 21.52 -21.69 -1.85
C LYS A 106 20.67 -20.62 -2.55
N PRO A 107 19.36 -20.58 -2.28
CA PRO A 107 18.49 -19.52 -2.79
C PRO A 107 18.85 -18.18 -2.12
N ILE A 108 19.15 -17.16 -2.92
CA ILE A 108 19.43 -15.80 -2.47
C ILE A 108 18.34 -14.87 -3.04
N CYS A 109 17.77 -14.02 -2.19
CA CYS A 109 16.85 -12.96 -2.60
C CYS A 109 17.43 -11.59 -2.20
N HIS A 110 17.92 -10.83 -3.16
CA HIS A 110 18.58 -9.52 -2.93
C HIS A 110 17.65 -8.39 -2.46
N ARG A 111 16.40 -8.69 -2.08
CA ARG A 111 15.42 -7.70 -1.61
C ARG A 111 15.13 -7.82 -0.11
N HIS A 112 15.43 -8.95 0.52
CA HIS A 112 15.08 -9.24 1.92
C HIS A 112 16.37 -9.34 2.74
N ASP A 113 17.02 -8.20 2.99
CA ASP A 113 18.04 -8.07 4.05
C ASP A 113 17.37 -7.61 5.36
#